data_AF-A0A9J7L2E4-F1
#
_entry.id   AF-A0A9J7L2E4-F1
#
_cell.length_a   1.000
_cell.length_b   1.000
_cell.length_c   1.000
_cell.angle_alpha   90.00
_cell.angle_beta   90.00
_cell.angle_gamma   90.00
#
_symmetry.space_group_name_H-M   'P 1'
#
loop_
_entity.id
_entity.type
_entity.pdbx_description
1 polymer ?
#
loop_
_entity_poly.entity_id
_entity_poly.type
_entity_poly.pdbx_seq_one_letter_code
_entity_poly.pdbx_strand_id
1 'polypeptide(L)'
;MFGVGVFREALKEKLLLARYFYGKLKETGQFELPLEPELSVVLFRATAPPGVDINNFNQQLLDGLNSDGKIFMTPAVLSDQFYLRVCVLCFRTHIEHINLCFSLIQEKRLHLWELLRVDA
;
A
#
# COMPACT_ATOMS: atom_id res chain seq x y z
N MET A 1 -22.24 20.41 16.93
CA MET A 1 -22.45 19.47 15.81
C MET A 1 -21.60 19.95 14.64
N PHE A 2 -20.77 19.09 14.04
CA PHE A 2 -19.94 19.48 12.90
C PHE A 2 -20.81 19.61 11.64
N GLY A 3 -20.63 20.68 10.85
CA GLY A 3 -21.41 20.92 9.63
C GLY A 3 -20.95 20.08 8.45
N VAL A 4 -21.79 19.93 7.42
CA VAL A 4 -21.52 19.14 6.19
C VAL A 4 -20.20 19.51 5.52
N GLY A 5 -19.79 20.79 5.60
CA GLY A 5 -18.51 21.25 5.06
C GLY A 5 -17.29 20.51 5.61
N VAL A 6 -17.29 20.20 6.92
CA VAL A 6 -16.16 19.50 7.58
C VAL A 6 -16.00 18.09 7.03
N PHE A 7 -17.12 17.37 6.84
CA PHE A 7 -17.11 16.03 6.27
C PHE A 7 -16.66 16.03 4.81
N ARG A 8 -17.09 17.04 4.03
CA ARG A 8 -16.66 17.18 2.63
C ARG A 8 -15.16 17.37 2.52
N GLU A 9 -14.57 18.24 3.33
CA GLU A 9 -13.12 18.47 3.31
C GLU A 9 -12.34 17.24 3.79
N ALA A 10 -12.81 16.54 4.83
CA ALA A 10 -12.19 15.31 5.30
C ALA A 10 -12.19 14.21 4.22
N LEU A 11 -13.33 14.01 3.53
CA LEU A 11 -13.42 13.06 2.42
C LEU A 11 -12.52 13.46 1.25
N LYS A 12 -12.53 14.73 0.88
CA LYS A 12 -11.67 15.27 -0.19
C LYS A 12 -10.20 15.03 0.12
N GLU A 13 -9.75 15.27 1.35
CA GLU A 13 -8.39 14.97 1.77
C GLU A 13 -8.06 13.49 1.57
N LYS A 14 -8.96 12.57 1.95
CA LYS A 14 -8.69 11.13 1.80
C LYS A 14 -8.52 10.72 0.33
N LEU A 15 -9.30 11.30 -0.59
CA LEU A 15 -9.16 11.09 -2.03
C LEU A 15 -7.80 11.61 -2.53
N LEU A 16 -7.37 12.80 -2.08
CA LEU A 16 -6.07 13.36 -2.43
C LEU A 16 -4.91 12.51 -1.90
N LEU A 17 -5.02 12.02 -0.67
CA LEU A 17 -4.01 11.15 -0.06
C LEU A 17 -3.86 9.81 -0.80
N ALA A 18 -4.95 9.20 -1.24
CA ALA A 18 -4.90 7.97 -2.04
C ALA A 18 -4.23 8.21 -3.41
N ARG A 19 -4.57 9.31 -4.09
CA ARG A 19 -3.92 9.70 -5.36
C ARG A 19 -2.43 9.99 -5.18
N TYR A 20 -2.07 10.68 -4.10
CA TYR A 20 -0.68 10.95 -3.74
C TYR A 20 0.09 9.64 -3.52
N PHE A 21 -0.44 8.72 -2.72
CA PHE A 21 0.18 7.43 -2.45
C PHE A 21 0.35 6.60 -3.72
N TYR A 22 -0.69 6.54 -4.57
CA TYR A 22 -0.64 5.89 -5.88
C TYR A 22 0.48 6.47 -6.75
N GLY A 23 0.60 7.80 -6.83
CA GLY A 23 1.66 8.48 -7.56
C GLY A 23 3.06 8.07 -7.07
N LYS A 24 3.28 8.09 -5.75
CA LYS A 24 4.56 7.65 -5.16
C LYS A 24 4.90 6.21 -5.51
N LEU A 25 3.95 5.29 -5.45
CA LEU A 25 4.18 3.90 -5.84
C LEU A 25 4.55 3.82 -7.32
N LYS A 26 3.79 4.50 -8.19
CA LYS A 26 4.00 4.49 -9.64
C LYS A 26 5.38 5.01 -10.03
N GLU A 27 5.85 6.08 -9.39
CA GLU A 27 7.16 6.70 -9.65
C GLU A 27 8.34 5.77 -9.39
N THR A 28 8.20 4.79 -8.49
CA THR A 28 9.31 3.86 -8.18
C THR A 28 9.55 2.81 -9.26
N GLY A 29 8.55 2.50 -10.09
CA GLY A 29 8.61 1.39 -11.04
C GLY A 29 8.74 0.00 -10.40
N GLN A 30 8.60 -0.12 -9.07
CA GLN A 30 8.77 -1.36 -8.29
C GLN A 30 7.44 -2.03 -7.94
N PHE A 31 6.32 -1.45 -8.37
CA PHE A 31 4.98 -1.96 -8.07
C PHE A 31 4.15 -2.04 -9.32
N GLU A 32 3.32 -3.07 -9.37
CA GLU A 32 2.22 -3.19 -10.30
C GLU A 32 0.97 -2.57 -9.69
N LEU A 33 0.33 -1.70 -10.47
CA LEU A 33 -0.82 -0.90 -10.07
C LEU A 33 -1.94 -1.18 -11.09
N PRO A 34 -2.83 -2.14 -10.82
CA PRO A 34 -3.78 -2.60 -11.82
C PRO A 34 -4.88 -1.58 -12.12
N LEU A 35 -5.15 -0.66 -11.19
CA LEU A 35 -6.26 0.29 -11.25
C LEU A 35 -5.82 1.64 -10.69
N GLU A 36 -6.23 2.73 -11.35
CA GLU A 36 -6.15 4.05 -10.76
C GLU A 36 -7.18 4.20 -9.62
N PRO A 37 -6.86 4.95 -8.55
CA PRO A 37 -7.77 5.11 -7.42
C PRO A 37 -8.96 6.02 -7.79
N GLU A 38 -10.15 5.44 -7.88
CA GLU A 38 -11.41 6.19 -8.05
C GLU A 38 -11.91 6.80 -6.73
N LEU A 39 -11.63 6.14 -5.61
CA LEU A 39 -11.96 6.56 -4.25
C LEU A 39 -10.68 6.68 -3.40
N SER A 40 -10.78 6.44 -2.09
CA SER A 40 -9.63 6.45 -1.18
C SER A 40 -8.97 5.09 -1.01
N VAL A 41 -9.09 4.22 -2.02
CA VAL A 41 -8.53 2.85 -2.01
C VAL A 41 -7.48 2.71 -3.09
N VAL A 42 -6.33 2.15 -2.74
CA VAL A 42 -5.22 1.86 -3.65
C VAL A 42 -4.90 0.37 -3.59
N LEU A 43 -4.90 -0.28 -4.75
CA LEU A 43 -4.50 -1.66 -4.95
C LEU A 43 -3.13 -1.69 -5.62
N PHE A 44 -2.22 -2.49 -5.08
CA PHE A 44 -0.87 -2.62 -5.62
C PHE A 44 -0.24 -3.94 -5.19
N ARG A 45 0.78 -4.39 -5.93
CA ARG A 45 1.68 -5.45 -5.49
C ARG A 45 3.10 -5.10 -5.87
N ALA A 46 4.06 -5.47 -5.05
CA ALA A 46 5.47 -5.31 -5.35
C ALA A 46 5.90 -6.34 -6.41
N THR A 47 6.84 -5.95 -7.27
CA THR A 47 7.58 -6.91 -8.09
C THR A 47 8.39 -7.84 -7.19
N ALA A 48 8.59 -9.07 -7.65
CA ALA A 48 9.36 -10.09 -6.93
C ALA A 48 10.69 -10.40 -7.67
N PRO A 49 11.70 -10.93 -6.96
CA PRO A 49 12.91 -11.42 -7.60
C PRO A 49 12.60 -12.54 -8.63
N PRO A 50 13.45 -12.73 -9.65
CA PRO A 50 13.30 -13.84 -10.59
C PRO A 50 13.24 -15.20 -9.88
N GLY A 51 12.31 -16.07 -10.30
CA GLY A 51 12.14 -17.40 -9.71
C GLY A 51 11.33 -17.44 -8.42
N VAL A 52 10.97 -16.29 -7.84
CA VAL A 52 10.12 -16.20 -6.65
C VAL A 52 8.65 -16.08 -7.06
N ASP A 53 7.76 -16.83 -6.40
CA ASP A 53 6.32 -16.66 -6.56
C ASP A 53 5.88 -15.28 -6.05
N ILE A 54 5.41 -14.44 -6.97
CA ILE A 54 4.97 -13.07 -6.68
C ILE A 54 3.81 -13.01 -5.69
N ASN A 55 2.91 -13.99 -5.69
CA ASN A 55 1.78 -14.02 -4.76
C ASN A 55 2.28 -14.28 -3.33
N ASN A 56 3.14 -15.28 -3.16
CA ASN A 56 3.76 -15.60 -1.88
C ASN A 56 4.64 -14.43 -1.37
N PHE A 57 5.42 -13.80 -2.26
CA PHE A 57 6.22 -12.63 -1.91
C PHE A 57 5.38 -11.50 -1.33
N ASN A 58 4.24 -11.18 -1.95
CA ASN A 58 3.36 -10.11 -1.50
C ASN A 58 2.56 -10.50 -0.24
N GLN A 59 2.24 -11.78 -0.05
CA GLN A 59 1.67 -12.28 1.21
C GLN A 59 2.65 -12.08 2.38
N GLN A 60 3.91 -12.52 2.22
CA GLN A 60 4.96 -12.32 3.23
C GLN A 60 5.24 -10.85 3.51
N LEU A 61 5.25 -10.01 2.47
CA LEU A 61 5.38 -8.56 2.62
C LEU A 61 4.24 -7.99 3.47
N LEU A 62 2.99 -8.37 3.19
CA LEU A 62 1.83 -7.91 3.95
C LEU A 62 1.90 -8.37 5.42
N ASP A 63 2.23 -9.63 5.66
CA ASP A 63 2.35 -10.19 7.02
C ASP A 63 3.46 -9.46 7.79
N GLY A 64 4.59 -9.20 7.13
CA GLY A 64 5.67 -8.40 7.67
C GLY A 64 5.22 -6.97 7.99
N LEU A 65 4.45 -6.31 7.13
CA LEU A 65 3.96 -4.94 7.36
C LEU A 65 2.98 -4.85 8.53
N ASN A 66 2.15 -5.86 8.72
CA ASN A 66 1.14 -5.89 9.78
C ASN A 66 1.69 -6.35 11.15
N SER A 67 2.90 -6.91 11.22
CA SER A 67 3.41 -7.56 12.44
C SER A 67 3.79 -6.61 13.58
N ASP A 68 4.19 -5.38 13.28
CA ASP A 68 4.69 -4.41 14.29
C ASP A 68 3.64 -3.39 14.75
N GLY A 69 2.44 -3.45 14.18
CA GLY A 69 1.30 -2.59 14.55
C GLY A 69 1.42 -1.12 14.14
N LYS A 70 2.47 -0.70 13.42
CA LYS A 70 2.62 0.69 12.96
C LYS A 70 1.63 1.04 11.86
N ILE A 71 1.32 0.07 11.00
CA ILE A 71 0.33 0.16 9.94
C ILE A 71 -0.49 -1.13 9.88
N PHE A 72 -1.68 -1.04 9.30
CA PHE A 72 -2.51 -2.21 9.05
C PHE A 72 -3.15 -2.10 7.66
N MET A 73 -3.00 -3.16 6.87
CA MET A 73 -3.59 -3.28 5.54
C MET A 73 -4.20 -4.67 5.35
N THR A 74 -5.12 -4.77 4.39
CA THR A 74 -5.75 -6.04 4.04
C THR A 74 -5.35 -6.44 2.62
N PRO A 75 -5.40 -7.73 2.28
CA PRO A 75 -5.18 -8.15 0.92
C PRO A 75 -6.43 -7.93 0.05
N ALA A 76 -6.24 -8.05 -1.25
CA ALA A 76 -7.29 -8.26 -2.23
C ALA A 76 -6.81 -9.30 -3.25
N VAL A 77 -7.71 -10.18 -3.71
CA VAL A 77 -7.42 -11.17 -4.75
C VAL A 77 -8.21 -10.81 -5.99
N LEU A 78 -7.52 -10.63 -7.12
CA LEU A 78 -8.12 -10.37 -8.43
C LEU A 78 -7.60 -11.41 -9.40
N SER A 79 -8.49 -12.26 -9.95
CA SER A 79 -8.11 -13.31 -10.90
C SER A 79 -6.93 -14.18 -10.41
N ASP A 80 -7.02 -14.67 -9.17
CA ASP A 80 -5.98 -15.46 -8.48
C ASP A 80 -4.64 -14.75 -8.25
N GLN A 81 -4.59 -13.43 -8.44
CA GLN A 81 -3.43 -12.60 -8.15
C GLN A 81 -3.60 -11.86 -6.83
N PHE A 82 -2.57 -11.91 -5.99
CA PHE A 82 -2.56 -11.32 -4.66
C PHE A 82 -2.06 -9.87 -4.70
N TYR A 83 -2.86 -8.96 -4.15
CA TYR A 83 -2.56 -7.53 -4.04
C TYR A 83 -2.68 -7.06 -2.59
N LEU A 84 -1.88 -6.05 -2.24
CA LEU A 84 -2.06 -5.27 -1.03
C LEU A 84 -3.10 -4.18 -1.30
N ARG A 85 -3.94 -3.90 -0.29
CA ARG A 85 -4.98 -2.88 -0.35
C ARG A 85 -4.84 -1.88 0.79
N VAL A 86 -4.55 -0.63 0.43
CA VAL A 86 -4.59 0.52 1.34
C VAL A 86 -5.95 1.20 1.21
N CYS A 87 -6.64 1.37 2.33
CA CYS A 87 -7.88 2.13 2.41
C CYS A 87 -7.68 3.36 3.30
N VAL A 88 -7.55 4.55 2.70
CA VAL A 88 -7.38 5.82 3.41
C VAL A 88 -8.76 6.30 3.87
N LEU A 89 -9.23 5.83 5.02
CA LEU A 89 -10.60 6.10 5.51
C LEU A 89 -10.65 6.84 6.84
N CYS A 90 -9.64 6.66 7.68
CA CYS A 90 -9.62 7.29 9.01
C CYS A 90 -9.42 8.80 8.86
N PHE A 91 -10.31 9.59 9.48
CA PHE A 91 -10.22 11.05 9.42
C PHE A 91 -8.92 11.59 10.04
N ARG A 92 -8.30 10.83 10.95
CA ARG A 92 -7.00 11.14 11.58
C ARG A 92 -5.78 10.76 10.72
N THR A 93 -5.98 10.08 9.60
CA THR A 93 -4.89 9.74 8.67
C THR A 93 -4.59 10.94 7.78
N HIS A 94 -3.43 11.54 7.97
CA HIS A 94 -2.92 12.66 7.19
C HIS A 94 -1.65 12.27 6.42
N ILE A 95 -1.06 13.22 5.70
CA ILE A 95 0.05 13.00 4.76
C ILE A 95 1.26 12.32 5.41
N GLU A 96 1.59 12.62 6.66
CA GLU A 96 2.67 12.02 7.43
C GLU A 96 2.48 10.52 7.66
N HIS A 97 1.24 10.07 7.82
CA HIS A 97 0.90 8.66 7.98
C HIS A 97 1.04 7.92 6.66
N ILE A 98 0.66 8.56 5.54
CA ILE A 98 0.85 8.01 4.19
C ILE A 98 2.33 7.92 3.84
N ASN A 99 3.12 8.92 4.23
CA ASN A 99 4.56 8.88 4.06
C ASN A 99 5.21 7.78 4.90
N LEU A 100 4.81 7.62 6.16
CA LEU A 100 5.27 6.51 7.01
C LEU A 100 4.92 5.16 6.39
N CYS A 101 3.67 4.98 5.95
CA CYS A 101 3.22 3.76 5.28
C CYS A 101 4.09 3.42 4.07
N PHE A 102 4.32 4.40 3.19
CA PHE A 102 5.18 4.23 2.01
C PHE A 102 6.62 3.86 2.39
N SER A 103 7.21 4.52 3.39
CA SER A 103 8.57 4.22 3.85
C SER A 103 8.69 2.80 4.41
N LEU A 104 7.72 2.36 5.22
CA LEU A 104 7.70 1.00 5.78
C LEU A 104 7.54 -0.06 4.68
N ILE A 105 6.70 0.20 3.67
CA ILE A 105 6.56 -0.69 2.51
C ILE A 105 7.90 -0.84 1.79
N GLN A 106 8.61 0.26 1.55
CA GLN A 106 9.91 0.22 0.89
C GLN A 106 10.96 -0.53 1.71
N GLU A 107 11.06 -0.23 3.00
CA GLU A 107 11.99 -0.88 3.93
C GLU A 107 11.76 -2.40 3.97
N LYS A 108 10.53 -2.83 4.24
CA LYS A 108 10.22 -4.27 4.35
C LYS A 108 10.34 -4.99 3.01
N ARG A 109 9.94 -4.35 1.91
CA ARG A 109 10.12 -4.91 0.56
C ARG A 109 11.59 -5.12 0.24
N LEU A 110 12.46 -4.14 0.54
CA LEU A 110 13.90 -4.25 0.30
C LEU A 110 14.51 -5.37 1.15
N HIS A 111 14.21 -5.40 2.44
CA HIS A 111 14.68 -6.45 3.34
C HIS A 111 14.26 -7.86 2.86
N LEU A 112 12.97 -8.04 2.51
CA LEU A 112 12.47 -9.31 1.99
C LEU A 112 13.11 -9.67 0.64
N TRP A 113 13.32 -8.68 -0.22
CA TRP A 113 14.00 -8.87 -1.51
C TRP A 113 15.43 -9.37 -1.34
N GLU A 114 16.19 -8.80 -0.40
CA GLU A 114 17.57 -9.18 -0.12
C GLU A 114 17.67 -10.59 0.47
N LEU A 115 16.80 -10.94 1.42
CA LEU A 115 16.76 -12.29 2.00
C LEU A 115 16.55 -13.37 0.93
N LEU A 116 15.52 -13.21 0.09
CA LEU A 116 15.17 -14.20 -0.93
C LEU A 116 16.17 -14.26 -2.10
N ARG A 117 17.09 -13.29 -2.20
CA ARG A 117 18.17 -13.29 -3.19
C ARG A 117 19.39 -14.11 -2.75
N VAL A 118 19.59 -14.27 -1.45
CA VAL A 118 20.70 -15.04 -0.89
C VAL A 118 20.39 -16.54 -0.92
N ASP A 119 19.11 -16.90 -0.92
CA ASP A 119 18.63 -18.29 -0.90
C ASP A 119 18.36 -18.90 -2.29
N ALA A 120 18.66 -18.18 -3.39
CA ALA A 120 18.43 -18.58 -4.78
C ALA A 120 19.74 -18.72 -5.57
#